data_AF-A0A935FNK1-F1
#
_entry.id   AF-A0A935FNK1-F1
#
_cell.length_a   1.000
_cell.length_b   1.000
_cell.length_c   1.000
_cell.angle_alpha   90.00
_cell.angle_beta   90.00
_cell.angle_gamma   90.00
#
_symmetry.space_group_name_H-M   'P 1'
#
loop_
_entity.id
_entity.type
_entity.pdbx_description
1 polymer ?
#
loop_
_entity_poly.entity_id
_entity_poly.type
_entity_poly.pdbx_seq_one_letter_code
_entity_poly.pdbx_strand_id
1 'polypeptide(L)' 'MSVSSAGDVNRDGFNDIIVGSTWNDSAGRAYIFFGGLTFDTVPDVTMNGEAQANEFGNTFRLLEM' A
#
# COMPACT_ATOMS: atom_id res chain seq x y z
N MET A 1 0.74 -6.26 9.62
CA MET A 1 0.09 -5.24 8.77
C MET A 1 0.81 -3.93 9.00
N SER A 2 1.02 -3.16 7.94
CA SER A 2 1.69 -1.86 7.97
C SER A 2 0.87 -0.83 7.21
N VAL A 3 1.04 0.44 7.55
CA VAL A 3 0.43 1.58 6.85
C VAL A 3 1.44 2.71 6.77
N SER A 4 1.48 3.40 5.64
CA SER A 4 2.31 4.60 5.42
C SER A 4 1.63 5.54 4.43
N SER A 5 2.02 6.81 4.44
CA SER A 5 1.80 7.68 3.28
C SER A 5 2.56 7.12 2.08
N ALA A 6 1.92 7.15 0.91
CA ALA A 6 2.56 6.84 -0.37
C ALA A 6 2.97 8.12 -1.14
N GLY A 7 2.64 9.31 -0.60
CA GLY A 7 2.67 10.57 -1.35
C GLY A 7 1.55 10.63 -2.38
N ASP A 8 1.60 11.59 -3.29
CA ASP A 8 0.67 11.70 -4.42
C ASP A 8 1.19 10.86 -5.61
N VAL A 9 0.75 9.61 -5.70
CA VAL A 9 1.22 8.62 -6.67
C VAL A 9 0.58 8.86 -8.04
N ASN A 10 -0.70 9.26 -8.06
CA ASN A 10 -1.46 9.46 -9.30
C ASN A 10 -1.42 10.91 -9.83
N ARG A 11 -0.82 11.84 -9.08
CA ARG A 11 -0.64 13.27 -9.39
C ARG A 11 -1.93 14.07 -9.42
N ASP A 12 -2.88 13.77 -8.54
CA ASP A 12 -4.14 14.49 -8.43
C ASP A 12 -4.14 15.63 -7.40
N GLY A 13 -3.02 15.81 -6.68
CA GLY A 13 -2.84 16.82 -5.65
C GLY A 13 -3.22 16.37 -4.24
N PHE A 14 -3.61 15.11 -4.05
CA PHE A 14 -3.90 14.51 -2.75
C PHE A 14 -2.86 13.44 -2.39
N ASN A 15 -2.56 13.30 -1.09
CA ASN A 15 -1.69 12.22 -0.64
C ASN A 15 -2.46 10.90 -0.60
N ASP A 16 -1.84 9.85 -1.14
CA ASP A 16 -2.32 8.49 -1.16
C ASP A 16 -1.80 7.67 0.03
N ILE A 17 -2.42 6.52 0.27
CA ILE A 17 -2.08 5.62 1.37
C ILE A 17 -1.64 4.28 0.81
N ILE A 18 -0.56 3.72 1.37
CA ILE A 18 -0.16 2.33 1.13
C ILE A 18 -0.37 1.48 2.39
N VAL A 19 -0.99 0.31 2.22
CA VAL A 19 -1.30 -0.65 3.29
C VAL A 19 -0.70 -2.00 2.95
N GLY A 20 -0.05 -2.63 3.92
CA GLY A 20 0.64 -3.91 3.78
C GLY A 20 0.02 -4.98 4.66
N SER A 21 -0.12 -6.19 4.12
CA SER A 21 -0.67 -7.35 4.80
C SER A 21 0.22 -8.57 4.57
N THR A 22 1.24 -8.69 5.42
CA THR A 22 2.33 -9.68 5.36
C THR A 22 1.90 -11.13 5.25
N TRP A 23 0.75 -11.47 5.84
CA TRP A 23 0.28 -12.85 5.95
C TRP A 23 -0.96 -13.12 5.09
N ASN A 24 -1.35 -12.19 4.23
CA ASN A 24 -2.43 -12.40 3.28
C ASN A 24 -2.01 -13.43 2.22
N ASP A 25 -2.81 -14.47 2.03
CA ASP A 25 -2.52 -15.62 1.16
C ASP A 25 -1.12 -16.23 1.34
N SER A 26 -0.54 -16.08 2.54
CA SER A 26 0.79 -16.55 2.94
C SER A 26 2.00 -15.93 2.22
N ALA A 27 1.82 -15.33 1.03
CA ALA A 27 2.84 -14.60 0.30
C ALA A 27 2.90 -13.11 0.65
N GLY A 28 1.84 -12.59 1.26
CA GLY A 28 1.67 -11.18 1.60
C GLY A 28 1.06 -10.37 0.46
N ARG A 29 0.49 -9.21 0.79
CA ARG A 29 -0.06 -8.25 -0.18
C ARG A 29 0.21 -6.81 0.23
N ALA A 30 0.15 -5.90 -0.74
CA ALA A 30 0.16 -4.47 -0.54
C ALA A 30 -0.93 -3.80 -1.39
N TYR A 31 -1.50 -2.72 -0.89
CA TYR A 31 -2.61 -2.00 -1.50
C TYR A 31 -2.31 -0.51 -1.51
N ILE A 32 -2.62 0.18 -2.61
CA ILE A 32 -2.68 1.65 -2.65
C ILE A 32 -4.13 2.06 -2.74
N PHE A 33 -4.49 3.06 -1.93
CA PHE A 33 -5.77 3.75 -1.97
C PHE A 33 -5.48 5.21 -2.33
N PHE A 34 -6.07 5.69 -3.42
CA PHE A 34 -5.89 7.07 -3.83
C PHE A 34 -6.61 8.02 -2.86
N GLY A 35 -5.94 9.14 -2.61
CA GLY A 35 -6.49 10.27 -1.89
C GLY A 35 -7.56 10.98 -2.71
N GLY A 36 -8.21 11.97 -2.09
CA GLY A 36 -9.18 12.79 -2.77
C GLY A 36 -10.09 13.55 -1.83
N LEU A 37 -10.99 14.35 -2.40
CA LEU A 37 -12.10 14.98 -1.66
C LEU A 37 -13.00 13.93 -0.99
N THR A 38 -13.14 12.77 -1.63
CA THR A 38 -13.85 11.61 -1.13
C THR A 38 -12.91 10.42 -1.15
N PHE A 39 -12.82 9.73 -0.02
CA PHE A 39 -12.03 8.52 0.13
C PHE A 39 -12.97 7.32 0.20
N ASP A 40 -12.59 6.19 -0.39
CA ASP A 40 -13.31 4.94 -0.28
C ASP A 40 -12.43 3.79 0.24
N THR A 41 -13.03 2.63 0.44
CA THR A 41 -12.34 1.45 0.99
C THR A 41 -11.99 0.42 -0.08
N VAL A 42 -12.02 0.79 -1.36
CA VAL A 42 -11.68 -0.07 -2.50
C VAL A 42 -10.26 0.26 -2.94
N PRO A 43 -9.33 -0.71 -2.94
CA PRO A 43 -7.96 -0.43 -3.34
C PRO A 43 -7.85 -0.19 -4.86
N ASP A 44 -7.19 0.90 -5.25
CA ASP A 44 -6.91 1.25 -6.65
C ASP A 44 -5.79 0.41 -7.25
N VAL A 45 -4.78 0.08 -6.44
CA VAL A 45 -3.68 -0.81 -6.82
C VAL A 45 -3.59 -1.96 -5.85
N THR A 46 -3.53 -3.18 -6.37
CA THR A 46 -3.26 -4.40 -5.59
C THR A 46 -1.94 -5.02 -6.07
N MET A 47 -1.02 -5.23 -5.13
CA MET A 47 0.25 -5.89 -5.35
C MET A 47 0.28 -7.20 -4.55
N ASN A 48 0.63 -8.30 -5.22
CA ASN A 48 0.73 -9.62 -4.60
C ASN A 48 2.20 -9.94 -4.30
N GLY A 49 2.45 -10.55 -3.14
CA GLY A 49 3.75 -11.13 -2.85
C GLY A 49 4.00 -12.35 -3.74
N GLU A 50 5.27 -12.52 -4.14
CA GLU A 50 5.67 -13.55 -5.12
C GLU A 50 5.81 -14.96 -4.52
N ALA A 51 6.21 -15.06 -3.24
CA ALA A 51 6.35 -16.37 -2.59
C ALA A 51 6.03 -16.33 -1.09
N GLN A 52 5.69 -17.49 -0.56
CA GLN A 52 5.32 -17.69 0.83
C GLN A 52 6.46 -17.26 1.77
N ALA A 53 6.10 -16.60 2.88
CA ALA A 53 7.03 -16.16 3.93
C ALA A 53 8.12 -15.14 3.50
N ASN A 54 8.03 -14.54 2.31
CA ASN A 54 8.91 -13.44 1.89
C ASN A 54 8.61 -12.09 2.59
N GLU A 55 7.70 -12.09 3.54
CA GLU A 55 7.32 -10.91 4.33
C GLU A 55 6.87 -9.71 3.48
N PHE A 56 6.31 -9.92 2.29
CA PHE A 56 5.86 -8.83 1.42
C PHE A 56 4.77 -8.00 2.11
N GLY A 57 4.94 -6.67 2.16
CA GLY A 57 4.05 -5.77 2.89
C GLY A 57 4.29 -5.71 4.41
N ASN A 58 5.40 -6.23 4.93
CA ASN A 58 5.77 -6.14 6.34
C ASN A 58 6.05 -4.71 6.81
N THR A 59 6.78 -3.91 6.04
CA THR A 59 7.07 -2.51 6.38
C THR A 59 7.08 -1.62 5.15
N PHE A 60 6.62 -0.39 5.32
CA PHE A 60 6.83 0.70 4.37
C PHE A 60 7.58 1.81 5.10
N ARG A 61 8.60 2.36 4.44
CA ARG A 61 9.32 3.52 4.92
C ARG A 61 9.35 4.56 3.81
N LEU A 62 8.81 5.73 4.08
CA LEU A 62 9.04 6.89 3.24
C LEU A 62 10.54 7.22 3.29
N LEU A 63 11.22 7.19 2.16
CA LEU A 63 12.56 7.76 2.06
C LEU A 63 12.38 9.26 1.91
N GLU A 64 12.65 10.03 2.96
CA GLU A 64 12.80 11.47 2.80
C GLU A 64 14.13 11.73 2.06
N MET A 65 14.03 12.43 0.93
CA MET A 65 15.17 12.92 0.14
C MET A 65 15.51 14.34 0.52
#